data_AF-A0A645FTY6-F1
#
_entry.id   AF-A0A645FTY6-F1
#
_cell.length_a   1.000
_cell.length_b   1.000
_cell.length_c   1.000
_cell.angle_alpha   90.00
_cell.angle_beta   90.00
_cell.angle_gamma   90.00
#
_symmetry.space_group_name_H-M   'P 1'
#
loop_
_entity.id
_entity.type
_entity.pdbx_description
1 polymer ?
#
loop_
_entity_poly.entity_id
_entity_poly.type
_entity_poly.pdbx_seq_one_letter_code
_entity_poly.pdbx_strand_id
1 'polypeptide(L)' 'MKALYECPTTEEAMRLVREEGLDFLWKILARITAKRCEERAFGDIKSAVAFIDNGGNILGATDDAPAFAEEIRDGK' A
#
# COMPACT_ATOMS: atom_id res chain seq x y z
N MET A 1 18.00 3.23 10.45
CA MET A 1 17.00 4.28 10.08
C MET A 1 17.59 5.42 9.23
N LYS A 2 18.74 6.01 9.57
CA LYS A 2 19.40 7.06 8.75
C LYS A 2 19.63 6.62 7.29
N ALA A 3 20.04 5.37 7.09
CA ALA A 3 20.23 4.77 5.77
C ALA A 3 18.96 4.81 4.88
N LEU A 4 17.76 4.64 5.44
CA LEU A 4 16.51 4.70 4.69
C LEU A 4 16.25 6.10 4.11
N TYR A 5 16.58 7.14 4.87
CA TYR A 5 16.42 8.54 4.45
C TYR A 5 17.51 9.00 3.48
N GLU A 6 18.63 8.30 3.43
CA GLU A 6 19.76 8.57 2.55
C GLU A 6 19.75 7.68 1.29
N CYS A 7 18.71 6.84 1.12
CA CYS A 7 18.57 5.98 -0.04
C CYS A 7 18.42 6.81 -1.32
N PRO A 8 19.21 6.52 -2.38
CA PRO A 8 19.14 7.24 -3.64
C PRO A 8 17.93 6.84 -4.49
N THR A 9 17.34 5.66 -4.23
CA THR A 9 16.19 5.14 -4.98
C THR A 9 15.15 4.54 -4.06
N THR A 10 13.90 4.50 -4.54
CA THR A 10 12.79 3.86 -3.84
C THR A 10 13.01 2.36 -3.71
N GLU A 11 13.59 1.69 -4.72
CA GLU A 11 13.92 0.27 -4.67
C GLU A 11 14.89 -0.07 -3.55
N GLU A 12 15.92 0.75 -3.37
CA GLU A 12 16.90 0.54 -2.31
C GLU A 12 16.29 0.79 -0.93
N ALA A 13 15.44 1.81 -0.83
CA ALA A 13 14.66 2.05 0.39
C ALA A 13 13.73 0.87 0.73
N MET A 14 13.05 0.32 -0.28
CA MET A 14 12.18 -0.86 -0.11
C MET A 14 12.97 -2.10 0.30
N ARG A 15 14.18 -2.30 -0.26
CA ARG A 15 15.08 -3.38 0.14
C ARG A 15 15.48 -3.24 1.61
N LEU A 16 15.88 -2.05 2.05
CA LEU A 16 16.23 -1.80 3.46
C LEU A 16 15.03 -2.00 4.40
N VAL A 17 13.82 -1.55 4.01
CA VAL A 17 12.59 -1.80 4.80
C VAL A 17 12.41 -3.30 5.05
N ARG A 18 12.66 -4.13 4.03
CA ARG A 18 12.56 -5.58 4.14
C ARG A 18 13.64 -6.18 5.03
N GLU A 19 14.89 -5.78 4.83
CA GLU A 19 16.03 -6.28 5.61
C GLU A 19 15.93 -5.95 7.10
N GLU A 20 15.35 -4.81 7.44
CA GLU A 20 15.09 -4.38 8.81
C GLU A 20 13.81 -5.00 9.41
N GLY A 21 13.11 -5.86 8.66
CA GLY A 21 11.87 -6.52 9.11
C GLY A 21 10.67 -5.57 9.26
N LEU A 22 10.69 -4.44 8.54
CA LEU A 22 9.68 -3.40 8.61
C LEU A 22 8.57 -3.54 7.56
N ASP A 23 8.52 -4.65 6.81
CA ASP A 23 7.51 -4.88 5.76
C ASP A 23 6.06 -4.77 6.25
N PHE A 24 5.80 -5.06 7.53
CA PHE A 24 4.45 -4.95 8.11
C PHE A 24 3.89 -3.52 8.02
N LEU A 25 4.75 -2.50 7.89
CA LEU A 25 4.36 -1.11 7.73
C LEU A 25 3.53 -0.89 6.47
N TRP A 26 3.75 -1.65 5.38
CA TRP A 26 2.97 -1.51 4.15
C TRP A 26 1.48 -1.76 4.37
N LYS A 27 1.13 -2.76 5.20
CA LYS A 27 -0.27 -3.05 5.57
C LYS A 27 -0.87 -1.92 6.42
N ILE A 28 -0.08 -1.35 7.33
CA ILE A 28 -0.51 -0.21 8.15
C ILE A 28 -0.74 1.01 7.26
N LEU A 29 0.19 1.31 6.35
CA LEU A 29 0.09 2.40 5.39
C LEU A 29 -1.13 2.24 4.49
N ALA A 30 -1.45 1.02 4.03
CA ALA A 30 -2.63 0.77 3.19
C ALA A 30 -3.92 1.15 3.93
N ARG A 31 -4.06 0.73 5.19
CA ARG A 31 -5.22 1.09 6.04
C ARG A 31 -5.31 2.59 6.32
N ILE A 32 -4.19 3.25 6.61
CA ILE A 32 -4.15 4.71 6.82
C ILE A 32 -4.54 5.45 5.53
N THR A 33 -4.04 4.99 4.39
CA THR A 33 -4.29 5.60 3.09
C THR A 33 -5.76 5.46 2.71
N ALA A 34 -6.35 4.27 2.89
CA ALA A 34 -7.78 4.04 2.68
C ALA A 34 -8.62 5.00 3.52
N LYS A 35 -8.36 5.10 4.82
CA LYS A 35 -9.06 6.03 5.72
C LYS A 35 -8.95 7.49 5.26
N ARG A 36 -7.76 7.92 4.81
CA ARG A 36 -7.55 9.29 4.30
C ARG A 36 -8.29 9.54 2.99
N CYS A 37 -8.40 8.53 2.12
CA CYS A 37 -9.19 8.64 0.90
C CYS A 37 -10.68 8.78 1.23
N GLU A 38 -11.19 7.97 2.16
CA GLU A 38 -12.58 8.05 2.64
C GLU A 38 -12.86 9.43 3.26
N GLU A 39 -12.00 9.92 4.15
CA GLU A 39 -12.12 11.25 4.77
C GLU A 39 -12.15 12.39 3.74
N ARG A 40 -11.31 12.29 2.69
CA ARG A 40 -11.28 13.27 1.59
C ARG A 40 -12.54 13.22 0.72
N ALA A 41 -13.17 12.06 0.64
CA ALA A 41 -14.44 11.85 -0.05
C ALA A 41 -15.65 12.10 0.88
N PHE A 42 -15.47 12.75 2.03
CA PHE A 42 -16.51 12.98 3.04
C PHE A 42 -17.23 11.69 3.51
N GLY A 43 -16.60 10.53 3.36
CA GLY A 43 -17.18 9.22 3.67
C GLY A 43 -18.07 8.62 2.59
N ASP A 44 -18.25 9.29 1.45
CA ASP A 44 -19.18 8.86 0.40
C ASP A 44 -18.63 7.72 -0.47
N ILE A 45 -17.33 7.45 -0.40
CA ILE A 45 -16.65 6.45 -1.22
C ILE A 45 -15.82 5.54 -0.33
N LYS A 46 -16.13 4.23 -0.34
CA LYS A 46 -15.26 3.20 0.24
C LYS A 46 -14.00 3.04 -0.62
N SER A 47 -12.85 2.94 0.02
CA SER A 47 -11.56 2.90 -0.67
C SER A 47 -10.77 1.65 -0.29
N ALA A 48 -10.55 0.76 -1.26
CA ALA A 48 -9.55 -0.28 -1.14
C ALA A 48 -8.19 0.21 -1.67
N VAL A 49 -7.10 -0.14 -0.99
CA VAL A 49 -5.75 0.35 -1.32
C VAL A 49 -4.75 -0.79 -1.37
N ALA A 50 -3.90 -0.81 -2.40
CA ALA A 50 -2.73 -1.68 -2.49
C ALA A 50 -1.48 -0.86 -2.87
N PHE A 51 -0.37 -1.12 -2.20
CA PHE A 51 0.96 -0.68 -2.61
C PHE A 51 1.61 -1.77 -3.44
N ILE A 52 2.05 -1.43 -4.64
CA ILE A 52 2.59 -2.36 -5.63
C ILE A 52 3.98 -1.88 -6.02
N ASP A 53 4.95 -2.77 -6.03
CA ASP A 53 6.30 -2.46 -6.52
C ASP A 53 6.38 -2.46 -8.06
N ASN A 54 7.53 -2.07 -8.60
CA ASN A 54 7.75 -2.02 -10.05
C ASN A 54 7.73 -3.40 -10.73
N GLY A 55 7.81 -4.49 -9.97
CA GLY A 55 7.66 -5.86 -10.46
C GLY A 55 6.22 -6.37 -10.46
N GLY A 56 5.27 -5.56 -9.99
CA GLY A 56 3.87 -5.97 -9.84
C GLY A 56 3.58 -6.74 -8.55
N ASN A 57 4.54 -6.84 -7.62
CA ASN A 57 4.29 -7.52 -6.34
C ASN A 57 3.56 -6.60 -5.37
N ILE A 58 2.58 -7.15 -4.67
CA ILE A 58 1.86 -6.43 -3.61
C ILE A 58 2.74 -6.37 -2.36
N LEU A 59 3.09 -5.15 -1.94
CA LEU A 59 3.85 -4.88 -0.72
C LEU A 59 2.93 -4.88 0.51
N GLY A 60 1.71 -4.36 0.36
CA GLY A 60 0.69 -4.36 1.40
C GLY A 60 -0.62 -3.81 0.85
N ALA A 61 -1.73 -4.32 1.38
CA ALA A 61 -3.06 -3.94 0.93
C ALA A 61 -4.06 -3.91 2.09
N THR A 62 -5.19 -3.24 1.88
CA THR A 62 -6.38 -3.39 2.73
C THR A 62 -6.97 -4.78 2.57
N ASP A 63 -7.67 -5.27 3.60
CA ASP A 63 -8.15 -6.65 3.63
C ASP A 63 -9.23 -6.93 2.55
N ASP A 64 -9.90 -5.90 2.06
CA ASP A 64 -10.92 -5.92 1.00
C ASP A 64 -10.35 -5.71 -0.42
N ALA A 65 -9.08 -5.33 -0.57
CA ALA A 65 -8.48 -5.04 -1.87
C ALA A 65 -8.54 -6.20 -2.87
N PRO A 66 -8.35 -7.48 -2.49
CA PRO A 66 -8.52 -8.59 -3.42
C PRO A 66 -9.96 -8.70 -3.94
N ALA A 67 -10.95 -8.64 -3.05
CA ALA A 67 -12.36 -8.74 -3.45
C ALA A 67 -12.76 -7.58 -4.38
N PHE A 68 -12.33 -6.37 -4.06
CA PHE A 68 -12.59 -5.19 -4.89
C PHE A 68 -11.94 -5.28 -6.27
N ALA A 69 -10.72 -5.82 -6.36
CA ALA A 69 -10.05 -6.04 -7.65
C ALA A 69 -10.81 -7.06 -8.53
N GLU A 70 -11.37 -8.11 -7.92
CA GLU A 70 -12.21 -9.09 -8.62
C GLU A 70 -13.51 -8.45 -9.13
N GLU A 71 -14.18 -7.61 -8.33
CA GLU A 71 -15.38 -6.87 -8.74
C GLU A 71 -15.13 -5.99 -9.97
N ILE A 72 -14.04 -5.22 -9.96
CA ILE A 72 -13.66 -4.37 -11.10
C ILE A 72 -13.39 -5.20 -12.35
N ARG A 73 -12.66 -6.32 -12.20
CA ARG A 73 -12.34 -7.20 -13.34
C ARG A 73 -13.59 -7.80 -13.96
N ASP A 74 -14.58 -8.14 -13.13
CA ASP A 74 -15.86 -8.69 -13.55
C ASP A 74 -16.83 -7.62 -14.08
N GLY A 75 -16.42 -6.34 -14.09
CA GLY A 75 -17.18 -5.21 -14.62
C GLY A 75 -18.39 -4.82 -13.76
N LYS A 76 -18.34 -5.12 -12.47
CA LYS A 76 -19.40 -4.81 -11.50
C LYS A 76 -19.12 -3.52 -10.74
#